data_AF-A0A484ZD09-F1
#
_entry.id   AF-A0A484ZD09-F1
#
_cell.length_a   1.000
_cell.length_b   1.000
_cell.length_c   1.000
_cell.angle_alpha   90.00
_cell.angle_beta   90.00
_cell.angle_gamma   90.00
#
_symmetry.space_group_name_H-M   'P 1'
#
loop_
_entity.id
_entity.type
_entity.pdbx_description
1 polymer ?
#
loop_
_entity_poly.entity_id
_entity_poly.type
_entity_poly.pdbx_seq_one_letter_code
_entity_poly.pdbx_strand_id
1 'polypeptide(L)'
;MIDLARRSGQILSISARTVHVNDKFSYSYGLEETLEHSPCETGDRGELTHVYAVARLKDGGVQFEVMSRADVEKVRALSKAGSSGPWVDHFDEMAKKTVIRRLFKYLPVSIELQKAVVMDERAEAGLSQDNAAVITGEYSVVDDEQQSLTVVSDSDREEAREYVSAILNSLDSSAADAKAMFKRAEDEISAMAGKLGEEYHPGIHDDA
;
A
#
# COMPACT_ATOMS: atom_id res chain seq x y z
N MET A 1 4.58 11.48 12.60
CA MET A 1 3.41 10.61 12.90
C MET A 1 3.08 10.52 14.38
N ILE A 2 3.98 10.07 15.26
CA ILE A 2 3.64 9.82 16.68
C ILE A 2 3.20 11.09 17.43
N ASP A 3 3.92 12.21 17.27
CA ASP A 3 3.52 13.48 17.89
C ASP A 3 2.19 14.01 17.34
N LEU A 4 1.92 13.75 16.07
CA LEU A 4 0.68 14.14 15.40
C LEU A 4 -0.50 13.30 15.91
N ALA A 5 -0.29 12.01 16.13
CA ALA A 5 -1.27 11.09 16.71
C ALA A 5 -1.67 11.48 18.13
N ARG A 6 -0.71 11.93 18.95
CA ARG A 6 -0.97 12.41 20.32
C ARG A 6 -1.79 13.71 20.33
N ARG A 7 -1.70 14.56 19.29
CA ARG A 7 -2.49 15.79 19.17
C ARG A 7 -3.98 15.53 18.92
N SER A 8 -4.35 14.39 18.33
CA SER A 8 -5.76 14.00 18.15
C SER A 8 -6.51 13.89 19.47
N GLY A 9 -5.79 13.69 20.58
CA GLY A 9 -6.37 13.52 21.89
C GLY A 9 -7.13 12.21 22.07
N GLN A 10 -7.18 11.30 21.10
CA GLN A 10 -7.87 10.00 21.22
C GLN A 10 -6.90 8.85 21.57
N ILE A 11 -5.63 9.02 21.27
CA ILE A 11 -4.59 7.99 21.46
C ILE A 11 -3.79 8.31 22.73
N LEU A 12 -3.77 7.37 23.68
CA LEU A 12 -2.96 7.44 24.90
C LEU A 12 -1.48 7.14 24.61
N SER A 13 -1.23 6.07 23.88
CA SER A 13 0.14 5.62 23.58
C SER A 13 0.17 4.76 22.32
N ILE A 14 1.27 4.85 21.57
CA ILE A 14 1.61 3.92 20.50
C ILE A 14 3.00 3.37 20.80
N SER A 15 3.18 2.07 20.66
CA SER A 15 4.48 1.42 20.81
C SER A 15 4.64 0.32 19.78
N ALA A 16 5.86 0.06 19.36
CA ALA A 16 6.20 -1.08 18.52
C ALA A 16 7.38 -1.87 19.11
N ARG A 17 7.39 -3.17 18.85
CA ARG A 17 8.38 -4.11 19.36
C ARG A 17 8.70 -5.17 18.32
N THR A 18 9.94 -5.60 18.30
CA THR A 18 10.41 -6.74 17.50
C THR A 18 10.37 -8.00 18.34
N VAL A 19 9.98 -9.09 17.70
CA VAL A 19 9.87 -10.45 18.26
C VAL A 19 10.87 -11.32 17.52
N HIS A 20 11.59 -12.12 18.28
CA HIS A 20 12.64 -13.00 17.78
C HIS A 20 12.35 -14.44 18.14
N VAL A 21 13.10 -15.36 17.53
CA VAL A 21 12.88 -16.80 17.65
C VAL A 21 12.90 -17.32 19.09
N ASN A 22 13.70 -16.71 19.97
CA ASN A 22 13.79 -17.12 21.37
C ASN A 22 12.81 -16.39 22.30
N ASP A 23 12.01 -15.46 21.79
CA ASP A 23 10.98 -14.79 22.59
C ASP A 23 9.74 -15.68 22.72
N LYS A 24 8.99 -15.51 23.83
CA LYS A 24 7.66 -16.10 23.94
C LYS A 24 6.66 -15.12 23.35
N PHE A 25 6.03 -15.50 22.25
CA PHE A 25 5.08 -14.65 21.54
C PHE A 25 3.86 -15.43 21.08
N SER A 26 2.68 -14.92 21.40
CA SER A 26 1.40 -15.45 20.92
C SER A 26 0.41 -14.32 20.70
N TYR A 27 -0.39 -14.42 19.65
CA TYR A 27 -1.45 -13.47 19.36
C TYR A 27 -2.65 -14.19 18.73
N SER A 28 -3.83 -13.62 18.90
CA SER A 28 -5.06 -14.08 18.26
C SER A 28 -5.91 -12.88 17.88
N TYR A 29 -6.47 -12.88 16.67
CA TYR A 29 -7.44 -11.86 16.28
C TYR A 29 -8.83 -12.19 16.85
N GLY A 30 -9.33 -13.40 16.64
CA GLY A 30 -10.55 -13.89 17.31
C GLY A 30 -11.75 -12.92 17.27
N LEU A 31 -12.69 -13.11 18.18
CA LEU A 31 -13.66 -12.05 18.55
C LEU A 31 -13.07 -11.13 19.63
N GLU A 32 -12.16 -11.68 20.44
CA GLU A 32 -11.39 -10.97 21.44
C GLU A 32 -9.92 -11.03 21.03
N GLU A 33 -9.39 -9.88 20.61
CA GLU A 33 -8.01 -9.75 20.20
C GLU A 33 -7.08 -9.88 21.41
N THR A 34 -6.07 -10.75 21.32
CA THR A 34 -5.05 -10.92 22.37
C THR A 34 -3.65 -10.88 21.78
N LEU A 35 -2.72 -10.31 22.55
CA LEU A 35 -1.29 -10.27 22.21
C LEU A 35 -0.47 -10.39 23.48
N GLU A 36 0.35 -11.43 23.54
CA GLU A 36 1.28 -11.68 24.63
C GLU A 36 2.70 -11.74 24.06
N HIS A 37 3.61 -11.01 24.70
CA HIS A 37 5.02 -11.01 24.33
C HIS A 37 5.89 -10.91 25.59
N SER A 38 6.71 -11.94 25.81
CA SER A 38 7.79 -11.94 26.81
C SER A 38 9.11 -12.11 26.08
N PRO A 39 9.92 -11.04 25.95
CA PRO A 39 11.25 -11.13 25.36
C PRO A 39 12.13 -12.12 26.12
N CYS A 40 13.04 -12.79 25.41
CA CYS A 40 14.11 -13.53 26.07
C CYS A 40 15.03 -12.56 26.82
N GLU A 41 15.16 -12.72 28.14
CA GLU A 41 15.99 -11.84 28.98
C GLU A 41 17.47 -12.24 29.01
N THR A 42 17.80 -13.45 28.57
CA THR A 42 19.14 -14.03 28.72
C THR A 42 19.67 -14.55 27.39
N GLY A 43 20.89 -14.12 27.03
CA GLY A 43 21.56 -14.57 25.82
C GLY A 43 21.09 -13.84 24.55
N ASP A 44 21.32 -14.47 23.40
CA ASP A 44 20.90 -13.94 22.10
C ASP A 44 19.42 -14.24 21.86
N ARG A 45 18.65 -13.21 21.47
CA ARG A 45 17.24 -13.34 21.10
C ARG A 45 17.06 -14.07 19.76
N GLY A 46 18.12 -14.13 18.96
CA GLY A 46 18.16 -14.80 17.66
C GLY A 46 17.53 -13.96 16.56
N GLU A 47 17.09 -14.60 15.48
CA GLU A 47 16.54 -13.92 14.30
C GLU A 47 15.15 -13.33 14.55
N LEU A 48 14.86 -12.20 13.88
CA LEU A 48 13.55 -11.55 13.91
C LEU A 48 12.51 -12.43 13.21
N THR A 49 11.42 -12.75 13.93
CA THR A 49 10.30 -13.54 13.41
C THR A 49 9.09 -12.68 13.11
N HIS A 50 8.79 -11.71 13.97
CA HIS A 50 7.64 -10.82 13.85
C HIS A 50 7.99 -9.42 14.34
N VAL A 51 7.17 -8.46 13.94
CA VAL A 51 7.14 -7.11 14.52
C VAL A 51 5.68 -6.75 14.76
N TYR A 52 5.40 -6.09 15.87
CA TYR A 52 4.05 -5.64 16.16
C TYR A 52 4.03 -4.21 16.67
N ALA A 53 2.89 -3.56 16.49
CA ALA A 53 2.57 -2.27 17.08
C ALA A 53 1.27 -2.36 17.88
N VAL A 54 1.21 -1.61 18.99
CA VAL A 54 0.03 -1.51 19.86
C VAL A 54 -0.29 -0.04 20.08
N ALA A 55 -1.55 0.32 19.88
CA ALA A 55 -2.13 1.58 20.26
C ALA A 55 -3.12 1.38 21.42
N ARG A 56 -3.05 2.24 22.43
CA ARG A 56 -4.06 2.34 23.49
C ARG A 56 -4.84 3.62 23.28
N LEU A 57 -6.16 3.53 23.28
CA LEU A 57 -7.09 4.63 23.10
C LEU A 57 -7.64 5.12 24.46
N LYS A 58 -8.12 6.36 24.50
CA LYS A 58 -8.64 6.97 25.74
C LYS A 58 -9.92 6.33 26.27
N ASP A 59 -10.71 5.73 25.38
CA ASP A 59 -11.95 5.00 25.69
C ASP A 59 -11.70 3.59 26.25
N GLY A 60 -10.43 3.18 26.37
CA GLY A 60 -10.03 1.85 26.83
C GLY A 60 -9.82 0.85 25.70
N GLY A 61 -10.09 1.23 24.45
CA GLY A 61 -9.80 0.40 23.28
C GLY A 61 -8.31 0.13 23.11
N VAL A 62 -7.98 -1.08 22.69
CA VAL A 62 -6.63 -1.48 22.31
C VAL A 62 -6.70 -1.99 20.88
N GLN A 63 -5.84 -1.46 20.01
CA GLN A 63 -5.66 -1.96 18.65
C GLN A 63 -4.21 -2.39 18.50
N PHE A 64 -3.98 -3.55 17.89
CA PHE A 64 -2.64 -3.95 17.50
C PHE A 64 -2.59 -4.44 16.06
N GLU A 65 -1.38 -4.39 15.51
CA GLU A 65 -1.05 -4.96 14.20
C GLU A 65 0.21 -5.81 14.36
N VAL A 66 0.24 -6.97 13.70
CA VAL A 66 1.40 -7.88 13.68
C VAL A 66 1.81 -8.09 12.22
N MET A 67 3.11 -8.07 11.96
CA MET A 67 3.69 -8.45 10.68
C MET A 67 4.73 -9.53 10.89
N SER A 68 4.70 -10.56 10.05
CA SER A 68 5.79 -11.54 10.01
C SER A 68 7.06 -10.93 9.39
N ARG A 69 8.21 -11.56 9.63
CA ARG A 69 9.47 -11.21 8.97
C ARG A 69 9.33 -11.18 7.45
N ALA A 70 8.55 -12.12 6.89
CA ALA A 70 8.27 -12.21 5.46
C ALA A 70 7.42 -11.03 4.96
N ASP A 71 6.45 -10.56 5.74
CA ASP A 71 5.64 -9.40 5.35
C ASP A 71 6.44 -8.11 5.38
N VAL A 72 7.33 -7.95 6.36
CA VAL A 72 8.29 -6.83 6.39
C VAL A 72 9.21 -6.88 5.18
N GLU A 73 9.66 -8.08 4.80
CA GLU A 73 10.53 -8.27 3.63
C GLU A 73 9.86 -7.87 2.32
N LYS A 74 8.56 -8.18 2.16
CA LYS A 74 7.77 -7.71 1.01
C LYS A 74 7.74 -6.19 0.94
N VAL A 75 7.57 -5.50 2.07
CA VAL A 75 7.61 -4.03 2.12
C VAL A 75 9.01 -3.50 1.81
N ARG A 76 10.06 -4.16 2.32
CA ARG A 76 11.45 -3.82 2.01
C ARG A 76 11.70 -3.92 0.50
N ALA A 77 11.26 -4.99 -0.15
CA ALA A 77 11.45 -5.21 -1.58
C ALA A 77 10.79 -4.13 -2.46
N LEU A 78 9.67 -3.56 -2.00
CA LEU A 78 8.97 -2.45 -2.68
C LEU A 78 9.61 -1.07 -2.41
N SER A 79 10.50 -0.96 -1.42
CA SER A 79 11.15 0.29 -1.08
C SER A 79 12.32 0.59 -2.01
N LYS A 80 12.43 1.85 -2.46
CA LYS A 80 13.59 2.32 -3.26
C LYS A 80 14.92 2.13 -2.53
N ALA A 81 14.92 2.17 -1.19
CA ALA A 81 16.07 1.91 -0.34
C ALA A 81 16.09 0.46 0.18
N GLY A 82 15.34 -0.47 -0.40
CA GLY A 82 15.20 -1.84 0.13
C GLY A 82 16.53 -2.59 0.26
N SER A 83 17.47 -2.31 -0.64
CA SER A 83 18.80 -2.91 -0.68
C SER A 83 19.92 -2.00 -0.17
N SER A 84 19.61 -0.83 0.40
CA SER A 84 20.62 0.14 0.83
C SER A 84 20.19 1.01 2.01
N GLY A 85 21.16 1.58 2.72
CA GLY A 85 20.88 2.54 3.80
C GLY A 85 20.08 1.92 4.96
N PRO A 86 19.03 2.60 5.48
CA PRO A 86 18.38 2.22 6.73
C PRO A 86 17.81 0.80 6.78
N TRP A 87 17.41 0.22 5.65
CA TRP A 87 16.92 -1.15 5.60
C TRP A 87 18.02 -2.21 5.81
N VAL A 88 19.29 -1.85 5.58
CA VAL A 88 20.45 -2.70 5.82
C VAL A 88 21.02 -2.44 7.20
N ASP A 89 21.23 -1.16 7.55
CA ASP A 89 21.91 -0.77 8.80
C ASP A 89 20.98 -0.81 10.03
N HIS A 90 19.68 -0.60 9.83
CA HIS A 90 18.68 -0.42 10.89
C HIS A 90 17.36 -1.14 10.58
N PHE A 91 17.46 -2.40 10.14
CA PHE A 91 16.31 -3.21 9.72
C PHE A 91 15.16 -3.23 10.76
N ASP A 92 15.46 -3.41 12.04
CA ASP A 92 14.47 -3.45 13.12
C ASP A 92 13.69 -2.14 13.28
N GLU A 93 14.38 -1.00 13.13
CA GLU A 93 13.72 0.32 13.19
C GLU A 93 12.81 0.52 11.98
N MET A 94 13.23 0.06 10.81
CA MET A 94 12.41 0.10 9.61
C MET A 94 11.19 -0.81 9.73
N ALA A 95 11.36 -2.03 10.22
CA ALA A 95 10.26 -2.96 10.50
C ALA A 95 9.23 -2.34 11.46
N LYS A 96 9.71 -1.74 12.57
CA LYS A 96 8.85 -1.05 13.53
C LYS A 96 8.10 0.13 12.91
N LYS A 97 8.78 0.94 12.09
CA LYS A 97 8.15 2.05 11.37
C LYS A 97 7.04 1.55 10.44
N THR A 98 7.29 0.48 9.70
CA THR A 98 6.33 -0.14 8.78
C THR A 98 5.06 -0.62 9.49
N VAL A 99 5.19 -1.39 10.58
CA VAL A 99 4.01 -1.89 11.29
C VAL A 99 3.21 -0.77 11.96
N ILE A 100 3.89 0.29 12.43
CA ILE A 100 3.23 1.49 12.95
C ILE A 100 2.36 2.14 11.85
N ARG A 101 2.90 2.32 10.64
CA ARG A 101 2.13 2.88 9.51
C ARG A 101 0.87 2.06 9.21
N ARG A 102 0.99 0.73 9.23
CA ARG A 102 -0.15 -0.16 9.00
C ARG A 102 -1.20 -0.04 10.11
N LEU A 103 -0.78 0.00 11.38
CA LEU A 103 -1.67 0.22 12.52
C LEU A 103 -2.45 1.54 12.40
N PHE A 104 -1.80 2.61 11.95
CA PHE A 104 -2.43 3.93 11.81
C PHE A 104 -3.69 3.95 10.92
N LYS A 105 -3.81 2.99 9.98
CA LYS A 105 -4.98 2.89 9.08
C LYS A 105 -6.27 2.54 9.83
N TYR A 106 -6.16 1.98 11.04
CA TYR A 106 -7.28 1.56 11.87
C TYR A 106 -7.56 2.51 13.05
N LEU A 107 -6.70 3.50 13.29
CA LEU A 107 -6.84 4.38 14.44
C LEU A 107 -7.80 5.54 14.13
N PRO A 108 -8.59 6.01 15.13
CA PRO A 108 -9.44 7.18 15.01
C PRO A 108 -8.58 8.46 15.04
N VAL A 109 -7.93 8.77 13.92
CA VAL A 109 -7.14 9.97 13.69
C VAL A 109 -7.87 10.91 12.74
N SER A 110 -7.61 12.23 12.84
CA SER A 110 -8.27 13.20 11.96
C SER A 110 -7.97 12.90 10.48
N ILE A 111 -8.90 13.26 9.58
CA ILE A 111 -8.76 13.05 8.13
C ILE A 111 -7.47 13.70 7.60
N GLU A 112 -7.08 14.86 8.12
CA GLU A 112 -5.82 15.54 7.82
C GLU A 112 -4.59 14.68 8.14
N LEU A 113 -4.66 13.89 9.23
CA LEU A 113 -3.59 12.99 9.64
C LEU A 113 -3.52 11.75 8.74
N GLN A 114 -4.67 11.20 8.35
CA GLN A 114 -4.72 10.10 7.38
C GLN A 114 -4.09 10.52 6.05
N LYS A 115 -4.39 11.74 5.57
CA LYS A 115 -3.76 12.32 4.37
C LYS A 115 -2.24 12.42 4.51
N ALA A 116 -1.73 12.91 5.65
CA ALA A 116 -0.29 13.00 5.89
C ALA A 116 0.41 11.62 5.89
N VAL A 117 -0.21 10.59 6.46
CA VAL A 117 0.35 9.22 6.44
C VAL A 117 0.44 8.68 5.01
N VAL A 118 -0.61 8.88 4.20
CA VAL A 118 -0.64 8.45 2.79
C VAL A 118 0.40 9.22 1.96
N MET A 119 0.56 10.52 2.19
CA MET A 119 1.57 11.34 1.51
C MET A 119 3.00 10.90 1.85
N ASP A 120 3.27 10.56 3.11
CA ASP A 120 4.56 9.99 3.54
C ASP A 120 4.81 8.62 2.89
N GLU A 121 3.78 7.76 2.77
CA GLU A 121 3.90 6.46 2.10
C GLU A 121 4.26 6.62 0.62
N ARG A 122 3.62 7.57 -0.08
CA ARG A 122 3.92 7.87 -1.48
C ARG A 122 5.32 8.42 -1.69
N ALA A 123 5.79 9.29 -0.79
CA ALA A 123 7.14 9.83 -0.84
C ALA A 123 8.19 8.72 -0.70
N GLU A 124 7.98 7.75 0.20
CA GLU A 124 8.89 6.61 0.40
C GLU A 124 8.87 5.62 -0.78
N ALA A 125 7.73 5.44 -1.43
CA ALA A 125 7.62 4.71 -2.69
C ALA A 125 8.18 5.53 -3.89
N GLY A 126 8.46 6.82 -3.68
CA GLY A 126 8.86 7.78 -4.69
C GLY A 126 7.87 7.91 -5.84
N LEU A 127 6.58 7.82 -5.51
CA LEU A 127 5.44 8.18 -6.35
C LEU A 127 5.20 9.69 -6.23
N SER A 128 4.63 10.32 -7.26
CA SER A 128 4.27 11.76 -7.20
C SER A 128 3.38 12.03 -5.98
N GLN A 129 3.69 13.09 -5.25
CA GLN A 129 2.85 13.59 -4.15
C GLN A 129 1.60 14.32 -4.63
N ASP A 130 1.28 14.27 -5.93
CA ASP A 130 0.06 14.85 -6.47
C ASP A 130 -1.18 14.27 -5.78
N ASN A 131 -2.05 15.20 -5.36
CA ASN A 131 -3.20 15.00 -4.48
C ASN A 131 -4.32 14.10 -5.03
N ALA A 132 -4.14 13.40 -6.15
CA ALA A 132 -5.24 12.87 -6.95
C ALA A 132 -5.82 11.49 -6.52
N ALA A 133 -5.36 10.86 -5.44
CA ALA A 133 -5.92 9.56 -5.04
C ALA A 133 -5.87 9.26 -3.54
N VAL A 134 -6.27 10.23 -2.72
CA VAL A 134 -6.83 9.87 -1.41
C VAL A 134 -8.27 9.48 -1.70
N ILE A 135 -8.68 8.26 -1.36
CA ILE A 135 -10.11 7.94 -1.18
C ILE A 135 -10.58 8.86 -0.04
N THR A 136 -10.99 10.06 -0.42
CA THR A 136 -11.82 10.93 0.40
C THR A 136 -13.19 10.29 0.35
N GLY A 137 -13.71 9.86 1.50
CA GLY A 137 -15.14 9.62 1.67
C GLY A 137 -15.91 10.94 1.59
N GLU A 138 -15.72 11.70 0.51
CA GLU A 138 -16.59 12.80 0.13
C GLU A 138 -17.75 12.17 -0.62
N TYR A 139 -18.89 12.11 0.06
CA TYR A 139 -20.16 12.02 -0.64
C TYR A 139 -20.29 13.30 -1.47
N SER A 140 -20.02 13.21 -2.77
CA SER A 140 -20.44 14.21 -3.73
C SER A 140 -21.90 13.94 -4.07
N VAL A 141 -22.77 14.85 -3.64
CA VAL A 141 -23.99 15.08 -4.42
C VAL A 141 -23.51 15.54 -5.78
N VAL A 142 -23.83 14.79 -6.82
CA VAL A 142 -23.66 15.22 -8.21
C VAL A 142 -24.38 16.56 -8.36
N ASP A 143 -23.61 17.64 -8.45
CA ASP A 143 -24.06 18.88 -9.06
C ASP A 143 -23.30 19.04 -10.37
N ASP A 144 -24.09 19.22 -11.41
CA ASP A 144 -23.75 19.05 -12.81
C ASP A 144 -23.08 20.33 -13.33
N GLU A 145 -21.74 20.39 -13.31
CA GLU A 145 -20.99 21.45 -14.00
C GLU A 145 -19.86 20.89 -14.89
N GLN A 146 -20.29 20.59 -16.12
CA GLN A 146 -19.59 20.65 -17.41
C GLN A 146 -18.07 20.93 -17.42
N GLN A 147 -17.29 19.87 -17.69
CA GLN A 147 -15.98 19.98 -18.35
C GLN A 147 -16.07 19.42 -19.77
N SER A 148 -15.58 20.21 -20.73
CA SER A 148 -15.66 19.93 -22.17
C SER A 148 -14.81 18.71 -22.56
N LEU A 149 -15.50 17.60 -22.88
CA LEU A 149 -14.91 16.39 -23.45
C LEU A 149 -15.10 16.42 -24.97
N THR A 150 -14.04 16.12 -25.72
CA THR A 150 -14.16 15.75 -27.13
C THR A 150 -15.01 14.48 -27.22
N VAL A 151 -16.18 14.60 -27.85
CA VAL A 151 -17.14 13.50 -28.03
C VAL A 151 -16.53 12.47 -28.98
N VAL A 152 -16.02 11.37 -28.42
CA VAL A 152 -15.62 10.19 -29.20
C VAL A 152 -16.91 9.45 -29.59
N SER A 153 -17.08 9.12 -30.87
CA SER A 153 -18.30 8.46 -31.35
C SER A 153 -18.39 7.03 -30.82
N ASP A 154 -19.60 6.55 -30.52
CA ASP A 154 -19.81 5.19 -30.00
C ASP A 154 -19.31 4.11 -30.99
N SER A 155 -19.33 4.38 -32.30
CA SER A 155 -18.75 3.49 -33.31
C SER A 155 -17.22 3.37 -33.21
N ASP A 156 -16.51 4.47 -32.93
CA ASP A 156 -15.05 4.44 -32.77
C ASP A 156 -14.62 3.66 -31.52
N ARG A 157 -15.45 3.68 -30.47
CA ARG A 157 -15.23 2.93 -29.23
C ARG A 157 -15.43 1.43 -29.43
N GLU A 158 -16.46 1.04 -30.18
CA GLU A 158 -16.77 -0.36 -30.43
C GLU A 158 -15.71 -1.03 -31.31
N GLU A 159 -15.23 -0.33 -32.36
CA GLU A 159 -14.11 -0.79 -33.19
C GLU A 159 -12.82 -0.98 -32.36
N ALA A 160 -12.51 -0.06 -31.46
CA ALA A 160 -11.34 -0.15 -30.61
C ALA A 160 -11.42 -1.33 -29.64
N ARG A 161 -12.60 -1.61 -29.07
CA ARG A 161 -12.82 -2.78 -28.19
C ARG A 161 -12.60 -4.10 -28.92
N GLU A 162 -13.14 -4.23 -30.13
CA GLU A 162 -13.00 -5.45 -30.93
C GLU A 162 -11.55 -5.71 -31.30
N TYR A 163 -10.81 -4.65 -31.67
CA TYR A 163 -9.39 -4.75 -31.98
C TYR A 163 -8.52 -5.13 -30.76
N VAL A 164 -8.76 -4.49 -29.60
CA VAL A 164 -8.06 -4.84 -28.34
C VAL A 164 -8.34 -6.28 -27.93
N SER A 165 -9.58 -6.75 -28.06
CA SER A 165 -9.93 -8.14 -27.78
C SER A 165 -9.23 -9.12 -28.72
N ALA A 166 -9.07 -8.76 -30.01
CA ALA A 166 -8.37 -9.59 -30.98
C ALA A 166 -6.87 -9.71 -30.66
N ILE A 167 -6.23 -8.61 -30.24
CA ILE A 167 -4.83 -8.63 -29.78
C ILE A 167 -4.68 -9.59 -28.60
N LEU A 168 -5.49 -9.41 -27.55
CA LEU A 168 -5.37 -10.21 -26.33
C LEU A 168 -5.60 -11.70 -26.56
N ASN A 169 -6.55 -12.06 -27.45
CA ASN A 169 -6.82 -13.45 -27.79
C ASN A 169 -5.73 -14.10 -28.66
N SER A 170 -4.88 -13.29 -29.31
CA SER A 170 -3.76 -13.79 -30.12
C SER A 170 -2.46 -14.02 -29.32
N LEU A 171 -2.43 -13.61 -28.05
CA LEU A 171 -1.26 -13.74 -27.19
C LEU A 171 -1.15 -15.15 -26.61
N ASP A 172 -0.11 -15.89 -27.02
CA ASP A 172 0.23 -17.18 -26.43
C ASP A 172 1.24 -16.99 -25.29
N SER A 173 0.75 -17.13 -24.05
CA SER A 173 1.58 -17.05 -22.84
C SER A 173 2.67 -18.13 -22.71
N SER A 174 2.65 -19.16 -23.57
CA SER A 174 3.63 -20.25 -23.58
C SER A 174 4.75 -20.08 -24.62
N ALA A 175 4.68 -19.04 -25.46
CA ALA A 175 5.69 -18.77 -26.48
C ALA A 175 7.02 -18.27 -25.86
N ALA A 176 8.15 -18.67 -26.44
CA ALA A 176 9.49 -18.31 -25.93
C ALA A 176 9.78 -16.79 -25.95
N ASP A 177 9.05 -16.04 -26.78
CA ASP A 177 9.12 -14.59 -26.93
C ASP A 177 7.91 -13.85 -26.33
N ALA A 178 7.11 -14.51 -25.47
CA ALA A 178 5.90 -13.96 -24.88
C ALA A 178 6.09 -12.54 -24.30
N LYS A 179 7.20 -12.27 -23.62
CA LYS A 179 7.50 -10.94 -23.05
C LYS A 179 7.59 -9.83 -24.11
N ALA A 180 8.12 -10.13 -25.30
CA ALA A 180 8.18 -9.18 -26.40
C ALA A 180 6.82 -9.00 -27.08
N MET A 181 6.01 -10.05 -27.13
CA MET A 181 4.65 -10.00 -27.67
C MET A 181 3.70 -9.21 -26.76
N PHE A 182 3.78 -9.40 -25.44
CA PHE A 182 3.01 -8.61 -24.46
C PHE A 182 3.37 -7.13 -24.52
N LYS A 183 4.66 -6.79 -24.63
CA LYS A 183 5.09 -5.38 -24.76
C LYS A 183 4.55 -4.72 -26.03
N ARG A 184 4.57 -5.41 -27.18
CA ARG A 184 3.98 -4.88 -28.43
C ARG A 184 2.47 -4.71 -28.32
N ALA A 185 1.79 -5.67 -27.68
CA ALA A 185 0.35 -5.57 -27.45
C ALA A 185 0.01 -4.36 -26.56
N GLU A 186 0.78 -4.10 -25.51
CA GLU A 186 0.60 -2.92 -24.65
C GLU A 186 0.82 -1.61 -25.40
N ASP A 187 1.86 -1.53 -26.23
CA ASP A 187 2.14 -0.36 -27.07
C ASP A 187 1.00 -0.09 -28.07
N GLU A 188 0.45 -1.15 -28.70
CA GLU A 188 -0.67 -1.04 -29.64
C GLU A 188 -2.00 -0.66 -28.97
N ILE A 189 -2.30 -1.21 -27.79
CA ILE A 189 -3.49 -0.84 -27.01
C ILE A 189 -3.37 0.61 -26.52
N SER A 190 -2.18 1.04 -26.10
CA SER A 190 -1.94 2.42 -25.67
C SER A 190 -2.08 3.43 -26.80
N ALA A 191 -1.77 3.05 -28.05
CA ALA A 191 -2.02 3.89 -29.21
C ALA A 191 -3.53 4.11 -29.48
N MET A 192 -4.40 3.23 -28.97
CA MET A 192 -5.86 3.33 -29.08
C MET A 192 -6.54 4.04 -27.90
N ALA A 193 -5.77 4.52 -26.91
CA ALA A 193 -6.26 5.23 -25.73
C ALA A 193 -7.22 6.38 -26.06
N GLY A 194 -6.94 7.14 -27.13
CA GLY A 194 -7.78 8.26 -27.56
C GLY A 194 -9.17 7.86 -28.08
N LYS A 195 -9.31 6.63 -28.62
CA LYS A 195 -10.60 6.11 -29.10
C LYS A 195 -11.37 5.36 -28.03
N LEU A 196 -10.68 4.71 -27.10
CA LEU A 196 -11.29 4.00 -25.97
C LEU A 196 -11.82 4.97 -24.89
N GLY A 197 -11.31 6.20 -24.86
CA GLY A 197 -11.80 7.25 -23.94
C GLY A 197 -11.66 6.84 -22.48
N GLU A 198 -12.73 7.02 -21.69
CA GLU A 198 -12.75 6.74 -20.24
C GLU A 198 -12.57 5.25 -19.89
N GLU A 199 -12.66 4.34 -20.86
CA GLU A 199 -12.52 2.90 -20.62
C GLU A 199 -11.06 2.43 -20.68
N TYR A 200 -10.18 3.22 -21.31
CA TYR A 200 -8.76 2.90 -21.29
C TYR A 200 -8.15 3.27 -19.94
N HIS A 201 -7.87 2.25 -19.15
CA HIS A 201 -7.07 2.38 -17.95
C HIS A 201 -5.67 1.90 -18.31
N PRO A 202 -4.69 2.80 -18.53
CA PRO A 202 -3.34 2.39 -18.83
C PRO A 202 -2.84 1.48 -17.70
N GLY A 203 -2.46 0.25 -18.06
CA GLY A 203 -1.74 -0.63 -17.15
C GLY A 203 -0.52 0.14 -16.63
N ILE A 204 -0.36 0.19 -15.32
CA ILE A 204 0.76 0.86 -14.65
C ILE A 204 2.05 0.17 -15.09
N HIS A 205 2.65 0.68 -16.15
CA HIS A 205 4.05 0.47 -16.47
C HIS A 205 4.81 1.68 -15.95
N ASP A 206 5.35 1.51 -14.75
CA ASP A 206 6.53 2.24 -14.31
C ASP A 206 7.66 1.94 -15.30
N ASP A 207 8.24 2.98 -15.89
CA ASP A 207 9.68 3.20 -16.07
C ASP A 207 9.88 4.31 -17.13
N ALA A 208 10.51 5.43 -16.77
CA ALA A 208 11.97 5.66 -16.78
C ALA A 208 12.50 6.07 -18.16
#